data_AF-A0A970JCF4-F1
#
_entry.id   AF-A0A970JCF4-F1
#
_cell.length_a   1.000
_cell.length_b   1.000
_cell.length_c   1.000
_cell.angle_alpha   90.00
_cell.angle_beta   90.00
_cell.angle_gamma   90.00
#
_symmetry.space_group_name_H-M   'P 1'
#
loop_
_entity.id
_entity.type
_entity.pdbx_description
1 polymer ?
#
loop_
_entity_poly.entity_id
_entity_poly.type
_entity_poly.pdbx_seq_one_letter_code
_entity_poly.pdbx_strand_id
1 'polypeptide(L)'
;MTEKEAIADLKSYLHNLLYLKQKEDDIKEFRCKIEKTTKVLSDMPHAKGFRSSLEDQIAKLIELENEHREIFIFINQKRLQIEKKISQIPQPKRNVLYLRYIKGYTVEKIAELMNYSYIQIIRIHKEAISDYIKTKDDTQ
;
A
#
# COMPACT_ATOMS: atom_id res chain seq x y z
N MET A 1 8.02 -4.36 -22.30
CA MET A 1 7.35 -4.95 -21.14
C MET A 1 6.47 -6.10 -21.62
N THR A 2 6.67 -7.30 -21.11
CA THR A 2 5.82 -8.47 -21.41
C THR A 2 4.58 -8.52 -20.49
N GLU A 3 3.56 -9.33 -20.83
CA GLU A 3 2.36 -9.50 -19.97
C GLU A 3 2.72 -9.98 -18.56
N LYS A 4 3.68 -10.90 -18.46
CA LYS A 4 4.15 -11.43 -17.18
C LYS A 4 4.86 -10.37 -16.35
N GLU A 5 5.70 -9.54 -16.98
CA GLU A 5 6.39 -8.43 -16.30
C GLU A 5 5.41 -7.39 -15.77
N ALA A 6 4.41 -6.98 -16.57
CA ALA A 6 3.40 -6.01 -16.14
C ALA A 6 2.60 -6.54 -14.93
N ILE A 7 2.19 -7.82 -14.97
CA ILE A 7 1.51 -8.46 -13.85
C ILE A 7 2.43 -8.53 -12.63
N ALA A 8 3.71 -8.84 -12.80
CA ALA A 8 4.68 -8.93 -11.72
C ALA A 8 4.92 -7.57 -11.04
N ASP A 9 5.07 -6.49 -11.81
CA ASP A 9 5.22 -5.14 -11.26
C ASP A 9 3.96 -4.69 -10.50
N LEU A 10 2.77 -4.90 -11.09
CA LEU A 10 1.50 -4.60 -10.43
C LEU A 10 1.27 -5.44 -9.16
N LYS A 11 1.72 -6.70 -9.14
CA LYS A 11 1.72 -7.54 -7.94
C LYS A 11 2.71 -7.03 -6.90
N SER A 12 3.93 -6.68 -7.31
CA SER A 12 4.95 -6.12 -6.41
C SER A 12 4.42 -4.86 -5.71
N TYR A 13 3.75 -3.98 -6.47
CA TYR A 13 3.04 -2.83 -5.92
C TYR A 13 2.03 -3.21 -4.82
N LEU A 14 1.19 -4.23 -5.05
CA LEU A 14 0.24 -4.71 -4.03
C LEU A 14 0.93 -5.26 -2.78
N HIS A 15 2.05 -5.97 -2.93
CA HIS A 15 2.82 -6.47 -1.78
C HIS A 15 3.42 -5.31 -0.98
N ASN A 16 3.95 -4.29 -1.67
CA ASN A 16 4.48 -3.09 -1.02
C ASN A 16 3.38 -2.33 -0.27
N LEU A 17 2.16 -2.26 -0.82
CA LEU A 17 1.02 -1.64 -0.15
C LEU A 17 0.60 -2.42 1.11
N LEU A 18 0.62 -3.75 1.05
CA LEU A 18 0.36 -4.59 2.23
C LEU A 18 1.45 -4.39 3.29
N TYR A 19 2.72 -4.39 2.89
CA TYR A 19 3.86 -4.16 3.78
C TYR A 19 3.77 -2.79 4.47
N LEU A 20 3.41 -1.74 3.72
CA LEU A 20 3.19 -0.41 4.26
C LEU A 20 2.10 -0.38 5.34
N LYS A 21 0.97 -1.07 5.11
CA LYS A 21 -0.09 -1.20 6.12
C LYS A 21 0.38 -1.92 7.38
N GLN A 22 1.12 -3.01 7.22
CA GLN A 22 1.68 -3.75 8.35
C GLN A 22 2.65 -2.89 9.17
N LYS A 23 3.54 -2.14 8.51
CA LYS A 23 4.43 -1.17 9.17
C LYS A 23 3.65 -0.07 9.91
N GLU A 24 2.53 0.38 9.36
CA GLU A 24 1.65 1.36 10.04
C GLU A 24 1.07 0.78 11.33
N ASP A 25 0.64 -0.49 11.30
CA ASP A 25 0.10 -1.19 12.46
C ASP A 25 1.19 -1.45 13.51
N ASP A 26 2.41 -1.83 13.10
CA ASP A 26 3.57 -1.97 13.98
C ASP A 26 3.89 -0.65 14.73
N ILE A 27 3.84 0.48 14.01
CA ILE A 27 4.06 1.81 14.60
C ILE A 27 2.96 2.14 15.63
N LYS A 28 1.68 1.84 15.31
CA LYS A 28 0.56 2.04 16.25
C LYS A 28 0.74 1.20 17.51
N GLU A 29 1.12 -0.07 17.37
CA GLU A 29 1.40 -0.94 18.52
C GLU A 29 2.58 -0.42 19.35
N PHE A 30 3.65 0.04 18.70
CA PHE A 30 4.82 0.58 19.37
C PHE A 30 4.49 1.86 20.15
N ARG A 31 3.72 2.78 19.56
CA ARG A 31 3.18 3.98 20.25
C ARG A 31 2.36 3.59 21.48
N CYS A 32 1.45 2.63 21.35
CA CYS A 32 0.64 2.15 22.47
C CYS A 32 1.49 1.56 23.61
N LYS A 33 2.59 0.86 23.29
CA LYS A 33 3.55 0.35 24.28
C LYS A 33 4.28 1.48 25.02
N ILE A 34 4.73 2.52 24.31
CA ILE A 34 5.37 3.70 24.92
C ILE A 34 4.39 4.44 25.83
N GLU A 35 3.15 4.66 25.39
CA GLU A 35 2.13 5.36 26.20
C GLU A 35 1.77 4.61 27.48
N LYS A 36 1.61 3.28 27.40
CA LYS A 36 1.36 2.43 28.58
C LYS A 36 2.51 2.50 29.57
N THR A 37 3.74 2.42 29.08
CA THR A 37 4.95 2.50 29.91
C THR A 37 5.06 3.86 30.60
N THR A 38 4.75 4.94 29.88
CA THR A 38 4.72 6.31 30.43
C THR A 38 3.64 6.49 31.50
N LYS A 39 2.43 5.95 31.27
CA LYS A 39 1.30 6.05 32.23
C LYS A 39 1.59 5.32 33.55
N VAL A 40 2.06 4.07 33.48
CA VAL A 40 2.42 3.29 34.68
C VAL A 40 3.51 3.99 35.51
N LEU A 41 4.40 4.73 34.85
CA LEU A 41 5.52 5.41 35.50
C LEU A 41 5.14 6.76 36.11
N SER A 42 4.13 7.47 35.58
CA SER A 42 3.59 8.68 36.21
C SER A 42 3.15 8.44 37.67
N ASP A 43 2.78 7.20 38.00
CA ASP A 43 2.37 6.78 39.33
C ASP A 43 3.55 6.42 40.27
N MET A 44 4.82 6.40 39.79
CA MET A 44 6.01 6.13 40.61
C MET A 44 7.10 7.22 40.46
N PRO A 45 7.41 7.99 41.51
CA PRO A 45 8.44 9.01 41.45
C PRO A 45 9.83 8.37 41.65
N HIS A 46 10.79 8.75 40.81
CA HIS A 46 12.24 8.50 40.93
C HIS A 46 12.82 7.18 40.35
N ALA A 47 13.06 7.17 39.03
CA ALA A 47 14.16 6.38 38.44
C ALA A 47 14.93 7.21 37.39
N LYS A 48 16.11 7.73 37.76
CA LYS A 48 16.95 8.62 36.93
C LYS A 48 17.50 7.95 35.65
N GLY A 49 17.66 6.62 35.65
CA GLY A 49 18.13 5.84 34.49
C GLY A 49 17.06 5.50 33.46
N PHE A 50 15.77 5.65 33.78
CA PHE A 50 14.67 5.25 32.89
C PHE A 50 14.21 6.38 31.96
N ARG A 51 14.47 7.66 32.29
CA ARG A 51 14.21 8.80 31.38
C ARG A 51 15.00 8.70 30.07
N SER A 52 16.27 8.31 30.16
CA SER A 52 17.10 8.03 28.98
C SER A 52 16.48 6.93 28.11
N SER A 53 15.97 5.86 28.72
CA SER A 53 15.33 4.76 27.99
C SER A 53 14.02 5.16 27.30
N LEU A 54 13.27 6.11 27.88
CA LEU A 54 12.05 6.65 27.28
C LEU A 54 12.40 7.59 26.09
N GLU A 55 13.41 8.44 26.26
CA GLU A 55 13.95 9.27 25.18
C GLU A 55 14.45 8.42 24.00
N ASP A 56 15.17 7.33 24.26
CA ASP A 56 15.62 6.37 23.25
C ASP A 56 14.45 5.70 22.51
N GLN A 57 13.38 5.34 23.23
CA GLN A 57 12.17 4.76 22.64
C GLN A 57 11.43 5.76 21.75
N ILE A 58 11.36 7.03 22.16
CA ILE A 58 10.77 8.11 21.34
C ILE A 58 11.62 8.36 20.09
N ALA A 59 12.95 8.40 20.21
CA ALA A 59 13.84 8.55 19.07
C ALA A 59 13.63 7.43 18.04
N LYS A 60 13.55 6.18 18.51
CA LYS A 60 13.26 5.02 17.66
C LYS A 60 11.87 5.09 17.01
N LEU A 61 10.87 5.62 17.71
CA LEU A 61 9.55 5.85 17.12
C LEU A 61 9.62 6.85 15.96
N ILE A 62 10.33 7.97 16.15
CA ILE A 62 10.51 8.99 15.11
C ILE A 62 11.23 8.39 13.88
N GLU A 63 12.26 7.57 14.10
CA GLU A 63 12.96 6.85 13.02
C GLU A 63 12.01 5.94 12.23
N LEU A 64 11.20 5.12 12.93
CA LEU A 64 10.22 4.23 12.28
C LEU A 64 9.16 5.01 11.50
N GLU A 65 8.71 6.15 12.01
CA GLU A 65 7.77 7.04 11.32
C GLU A 65 8.38 7.68 10.07
N ASN A 66 9.66 8.05 10.12
CA ASN A 66 10.38 8.57 8.96
C ASN A 66 10.55 7.49 7.89
N GLU A 67 10.98 6.27 8.25
CA GLU A 67 11.08 5.13 7.33
C GLU A 67 9.71 4.84 6.68
N HIS A 68 8.63 4.81 7.48
CA HIS A 68 7.28 4.62 6.98
C HIS A 68 6.87 5.72 5.98
N ARG A 69 7.21 6.98 6.26
CA ARG A 69 6.94 8.12 5.38
C ARG A 69 7.67 7.99 4.04
N GLU A 70 8.93 7.57 4.06
CA GLU A 70 9.72 7.36 2.83
C GLU A 70 9.11 6.25 1.96
N ILE A 71 8.77 5.12 2.58
CA ILE A 71 8.10 4.00 1.90
C ILE A 71 6.74 4.47 1.34
N PHE A 72 5.97 5.24 2.11
CA PHE A 72 4.69 5.80 1.69
C PHE A 72 4.84 6.69 0.45
N ILE A 73 5.83 7.58 0.42
CA ILE A 73 6.09 8.46 -0.73
C ILE A 73 6.42 7.63 -1.97
N PHE A 74 7.33 6.65 -1.84
CA PHE A 74 7.71 5.78 -2.94
C PHE A 74 6.52 5.00 -3.53
N ILE A 75 5.68 4.42 -2.65
CA ILE A 75 4.48 3.68 -3.07
C ILE A 75 3.46 4.62 -3.73
N ASN A 76 3.27 5.84 -3.22
CA ASN A 76 2.36 6.80 -3.83
C ASN A 76 2.83 7.28 -5.20
N GLN A 77 4.13 7.48 -5.40
CA GLN A 77 4.69 7.79 -6.71
C GLN A 77 4.40 6.66 -7.70
N LYS A 78 4.65 5.39 -7.32
CA LYS A 78 4.28 4.24 -8.15
C LYS A 78 2.77 4.18 -8.43
N ARG A 79 1.95 4.43 -7.41
CA ARG A 79 0.49 4.47 -7.55
C ARG A 79 0.05 5.48 -8.60
N LEU A 80 0.60 6.69 -8.57
CA LEU A 80 0.27 7.75 -9.52
C LEU A 80 0.61 7.34 -10.96
N GLN A 81 1.76 6.70 -11.16
CA GLN A 81 2.17 6.19 -12.48
C GLN A 81 1.20 5.12 -13.00
N ILE A 82 0.80 4.18 -12.14
CA ILE A 82 -0.18 3.14 -12.48
C ILE A 82 -1.55 3.76 -12.77
N GLU A 83 -2.03 4.70 -11.96
CA GLU A 83 -3.31 5.39 -12.16
C GLU A 83 -3.32 6.16 -13.49
N LYS A 84 -2.23 6.86 -13.84
CA LYS A 84 -2.09 7.56 -15.13
C LYS A 84 -2.24 6.59 -16.30
N LYS A 85 -1.56 5.44 -16.28
CA LYS A 85 -1.69 4.40 -17.32
C LYS A 85 -3.10 3.82 -17.38
N ILE A 86 -3.68 3.46 -16.23
CA ILE A 86 -5.06 2.93 -16.17
C ILE A 86 -6.07 3.93 -16.73
N SER A 87 -5.88 5.24 -16.48
CA SER A 87 -6.76 6.30 -16.98
C SER A 87 -6.81 6.43 -18.51
N GLN A 88 -5.84 5.88 -19.24
CA GLN A 88 -5.82 5.89 -20.71
C GLN A 88 -6.63 4.74 -21.32
N ILE A 89 -6.95 3.70 -20.52
CA ILE A 89 -7.65 2.50 -20.98
C ILE A 89 -9.17 2.78 -21.03
N PRO A 90 -9.90 2.32 -22.05
CA PRO A 90 -11.36 2.50 -22.12
C PRO A 90 -12.13 1.70 -21.06
N GLN A 91 -13.35 2.12 -20.76
CA GLN A 91 -14.28 1.31 -19.97
C GLN A 91 -14.74 0.08 -20.76
N PRO A 92 -15.05 -1.06 -20.11
CA PRO A 92 -15.04 -1.32 -18.65
C PRO A 92 -13.69 -1.79 -18.09
N LYS A 93 -12.67 -1.97 -18.95
CA LYS A 93 -11.34 -2.50 -18.60
C LYS A 93 -10.63 -1.66 -17.55
N ARG A 94 -10.76 -0.33 -17.64
CA ARG A 94 -10.24 0.62 -16.65
C ARG A 94 -10.72 0.30 -15.23
N ASN A 95 -12.04 0.11 -15.05
CA ASN A 95 -12.61 -0.19 -13.74
C ASN A 95 -12.05 -1.49 -13.16
N VAL A 96 -11.90 -2.53 -13.99
CA VAL A 96 -11.34 -3.82 -13.53
C VAL A 96 -9.90 -3.65 -13.02
N LEU A 97 -9.03 -2.94 -13.76
CA LEU A 97 -7.66 -2.70 -13.29
C LEU A 97 -7.61 -1.79 -12.06
N TYR A 98 -8.43 -0.75 -12.01
CA TYR A 98 -8.49 0.15 -10.87
C TYR A 98 -8.91 -0.60 -9.60
N LEU A 99 -10.00 -1.38 -9.66
CA LEU A 99 -10.46 -2.15 -8.52
C LEU A 99 -9.45 -3.24 -8.13
N ARG A 100 -8.78 -3.86 -9.09
CA ARG A 100 -7.80 -4.92 -8.83
C ARG A 100 -6.52 -4.40 -8.19
N TYR A 101 -5.93 -3.34 -8.75
CA TYR A 101 -4.58 -2.92 -8.38
C TYR A 101 -4.53 -1.67 -7.51
N ILE A 102 -5.47 -0.74 -7.65
CA ILE A 102 -5.52 0.47 -6.80
C ILE A 102 -6.30 0.21 -5.52
N LYS A 103 -7.45 -0.48 -5.61
CA LYS A 103 -8.25 -0.85 -4.43
C LYS A 103 -7.84 -2.18 -3.81
N GLY A 104 -7.10 -3.02 -4.53
CA GLY A 104 -6.61 -4.31 -4.03
C GLY A 104 -7.70 -5.38 -3.90
N TYR A 105 -8.80 -5.28 -4.65
CA TYR A 105 -9.90 -6.24 -4.56
C TYR A 105 -9.64 -7.56 -5.30
N THR A 106 -10.25 -8.63 -4.79
CA THR A 106 -10.21 -9.95 -5.45
C THR A 106 -11.09 -9.97 -6.69
N VAL A 107 -10.91 -10.97 -7.57
CA VAL A 107 -11.67 -11.04 -8.83
C VAL A 107 -13.15 -11.27 -8.52
N GLU A 108 -13.44 -12.04 -7.49
CA GLU A 108 -14.77 -12.35 -6.98
C GLU A 108 -15.48 -11.09 -6.52
N LYS A 109 -14.80 -10.23 -5.74
CA LYS A 109 -15.39 -8.96 -5.28
C LYS A 109 -15.64 -8.00 -6.42
N ILE A 110 -14.76 -7.97 -7.42
CA ILE A 110 -14.94 -7.14 -8.63
C ILE A 110 -16.14 -7.63 -9.44
N ALA A 111 -16.28 -8.96 -9.60
CA ALA A 111 -17.41 -9.57 -10.29
C ALA A 111 -18.74 -9.20 -9.65
N GLU A 112 -18.82 -9.27 -8.32
CA GLU A 112 -19.98 -8.82 -7.54
C GLU A 112 -20.27 -7.32 -7.74
N LEU A 113 -19.26 -6.46 -7.61
CA LEU A 113 -19.43 -5.00 -7.74
C LEU A 113 -19.86 -4.57 -9.14
N MET A 114 -19.39 -5.26 -10.19
CA MET A 114 -19.70 -4.93 -11.58
C MET A 114 -20.89 -5.70 -12.14
N ASN A 115 -21.52 -6.58 -11.34
CA ASN A 115 -22.58 -7.49 -11.77
C ASN A 115 -22.17 -8.33 -13.00
N TYR A 116 -20.92 -8.80 -13.03
CA TYR A 116 -20.41 -9.68 -14.07
C TYR A 116 -20.10 -11.07 -13.51
N SER A 117 -20.08 -12.07 -14.39
CA SER A 117 -19.58 -13.39 -14.00
C SER A 117 -18.06 -13.36 -13.75
N TYR A 118 -17.59 -14.23 -12.88
CA TYR A 118 -16.16 -14.41 -12.58
C TYR A 118 -15.32 -14.59 -13.85
N ILE A 119 -15.78 -15.44 -14.78
CA ILE A 119 -15.09 -15.74 -16.04
C ILE A 119 -15.01 -14.49 -16.92
N GLN A 120 -16.06 -13.66 -16.93
CA GLN A 120 -16.08 -12.43 -17.71
C GLN A 120 -15.07 -11.41 -17.17
N ILE A 121 -14.94 -11.27 -15.85
CA ILE A 121 -13.90 -10.41 -15.26
C ILE A 121 -12.50 -10.92 -15.62
N ILE A 122 -12.24 -12.23 -15.62
CA ILE A 122 -10.93 -12.77 -16.03
C ILE A 122 -10.60 -12.40 -17.47
N ARG A 123 -11.56 -12.51 -18.39
CA ARG A 123 -11.37 -12.14 -19.80
C ARG A 123 -11.07 -10.65 -19.95
N ILE A 124 -11.89 -9.80 -19.30
CA ILE A 124 -11.70 -8.35 -19.31
C ILE A 124 -10.35 -7.97 -18.70
N HIS A 125 -9.95 -8.63 -17.61
CA HIS A 125 -8.66 -8.40 -16.94
C HIS A 125 -7.48 -8.72 -17.86
N LYS A 126 -7.52 -9.85 -18.57
CA LYS A 126 -6.48 -10.22 -19.54
C LYS A 126 -6.37 -9.19 -20.66
N GLU A 127 -7.49 -8.78 -21.24
CA GLU A 127 -7.50 -7.74 -22.27
C GLU A 127 -7.02 -6.39 -21.73
N ALA A 128 -7.40 -6.04 -20.51
CA ALA A 128 -6.99 -4.80 -19.87
C ALA A 128 -5.47 -4.75 -19.63
N ILE A 129 -4.84 -5.89 -19.27
CA ILE A 129 -3.37 -5.99 -19.17
C ILE A 129 -2.71 -5.78 -20.54
N SER A 130 -3.26 -6.37 -21.60
CA SER A 130 -2.75 -6.16 -22.96
C SER A 130 -2.79 -4.67 -23.35
N ASP A 131 -3.88 -3.98 -23.01
CA ASP A 131 -4.03 -2.55 -23.27
C ASP A 131 -3.10 -1.70 -22.39
N TYR A 132 -2.90 -2.08 -21.11
CA TYR A 132 -1.96 -1.43 -20.19
C TYR A 132 -0.49 -1.51 -20.65
N ILE A 133 -0.12 -2.55 -21.39
CA ILE A 133 1.24 -2.66 -21.95
C ILE A 133 1.41 -1.75 -23.17
N LYS A 134 0.32 -1.52 -23.91
CA LYS A 134 0.32 -0.69 -25.13
C LYS A 134 0.27 0.80 -24.81
N THR A 135 -0.25 1.20 -23.64
CA THR A 135 -0.21 2.59 -23.20
C THR A 135 1.24 3.04 -23.12
N LYS A 136 1.58 4.09 -23.88
CA LYS A 136 2.93 4.65 -23.88
C LYS A 136 3.17 5.31 -22.53
N ASP A 137 4.35 5.05 -21.96
CA ASP A 137 4.92 5.90 -20.93
C ASP A 137 5.13 7.27 -21.57
N ASP A 138 4.16 8.19 -21.43
CA ASP A 138 4.35 9.61 -21.69
C ASP A 138 5.36 10.13 -20.67
N THR A 139 6.62 9.78 -20.94
CA THR A 139 7.81 10.41 -20.43
C THR A 139 8.09 11.54 -21.41
N GLN A 140 7.37 12.65 -21.21
CA GLN A 140 7.77 13.96 -21.71
C GLN A 140 8.30 14.75 -20.53
#